data_AF-A0A4X2L109-F1
#
_entry.id   AF-A0A4X2L109-F1
#
_cell.length_a   1.000
_cell.length_b   1.000
_cell.length_c   1.000
_cell.angle_alpha   90.00
_cell.angle_beta   90.00
_cell.angle_gamma   90.00
#
_symmetry.space_group_name_H-M   'P 1'
#
loop_
_entity.id
_entity.type
_entity.pdbx_description
1 polymer ?
#
loop_
_entity_poly.entity_id
_entity_poly.type
_entity_poly.pdbx_seq_one_letter_code
_entity_poly.pdbx_strand_id
1 'polypeptide(L)'
;MACQGCCCCWSAGHLNQDNARFLLLAALIVLYMLCGAAVFSAIERAQECRAKEQWGEKLLNFSLTHNLSLDELRGFLRDYEEATAAGIRIGDSRPRWDFTGAFYFVGTVVSTIGK
;
A
#
# COMPACT_ATOMS: atom_id res chain seq x y z
N MET A 1 -4.57 50.08 46.58
CA MET A 1 -5.24 50.82 45.47
C MET A 1 -4.50 50.43 44.20
N ALA A 2 -5.10 49.51 43.42
CA ALA A 2 -5.50 49.72 42.01
C ALA A 2 -4.29 49.83 41.04
N CYS A 3 -4.15 49.08 39.95
CA CYS A 3 -5.14 48.50 39.06
C CYS A 3 -4.65 47.17 38.44
N GLN A 4 -5.64 46.32 38.24
CA GLN A 4 -5.68 45.09 37.47
C GLN A 4 -5.67 45.44 35.98
N GLY A 5 -4.67 44.97 35.22
CA GLY A 5 -4.51 45.20 33.79
C GLY A 5 -4.60 43.89 33.01
N CYS A 6 -5.80 43.61 32.52
CA CYS A 6 -6.20 42.48 31.70
C CYS A 6 -5.32 42.30 30.45
N CYS A 7 -4.70 41.12 30.29
CA CYS A 7 -4.14 40.65 29.01
C CYS A 7 -4.56 39.18 28.77
N CYS A 8 -5.88 38.92 28.79
CA CYS A 8 -6.48 37.62 28.47
C CYS A 8 -7.06 37.56 27.04
N CYS A 9 -6.52 38.30 26.07
CA CYS A 9 -7.11 38.40 24.72
C CYS A 9 -6.23 37.92 23.55
N TRP A 10 -5.11 37.24 23.79
CA TRP A 10 -4.20 36.80 22.71
C TRP A 10 -4.27 35.29 22.41
N SER A 11 -5.18 34.54 23.03
CA SER A 11 -5.25 33.08 22.85
C SER A 11 -6.35 32.62 21.88
N ALA A 12 -7.42 33.41 21.69
CA ALA A 12 -8.57 33.00 20.89
C ALA A 12 -8.35 33.15 19.37
N GLY A 13 -7.59 34.17 18.93
CA GLY A 13 -7.31 34.39 17.50
C GLY A 13 -6.28 33.42 16.91
N HIS A 14 -5.31 32.96 17.73
CA HIS A 14 -4.23 32.08 17.30
C HIS A 14 -4.74 30.66 16.96
N LEU A 15 -5.65 30.11 17.78
CA LEU A 15 -6.24 28.78 17.55
C LEU A 15 -7.04 28.71 16.24
N ASN A 16 -7.78 29.76 15.88
CA ASN A 16 -8.58 29.78 14.65
C ASN A 16 -7.69 29.89 13.39
N GLN A 17 -6.60 30.64 13.48
CA GLN A 17 -5.63 30.76 12.38
C GLN A 17 -4.85 29.47 12.15
N ASP A 18 -4.45 28.78 13.22
CA ASP A 18 -3.78 27.48 13.10
C ASP A 18 -4.72 26.41 12.57
N ASN A 19 -5.97 26.36 13.03
CA ASN A 19 -6.99 25.46 12.48
C ASN A 19 -7.22 25.71 10.98
N ALA A 20 -7.30 26.98 10.57
CA ALA A 20 -7.42 27.35 9.15
C ALA A 20 -6.19 26.90 8.34
N ARG A 21 -4.97 27.02 8.89
CA ARG A 21 -3.74 26.52 8.26
C ARG A 21 -3.72 25.00 8.15
N PHE A 22 -4.13 24.28 9.19
CA PHE A 22 -4.25 22.82 9.15
C PHE A 22 -5.28 22.36 8.12
N LEU A 23 -6.43 23.02 8.04
CA LEU A 23 -7.45 22.73 7.03
C LEU A 23 -6.96 23.01 5.61
N LEU A 24 -6.26 24.14 5.41
CA LEU A 24 -5.65 24.48 4.13
C LEU A 24 -4.59 23.43 3.73
N LEU A 25 -3.71 23.05 4.66
CA LEU A 25 -2.70 22.03 4.43
C LEU A 25 -3.34 20.68 4.11
N ALA A 26 -4.38 20.27 4.84
CA ALA A 26 -5.12 19.05 4.58
C ALA A 26 -5.74 19.07 3.17
N ALA A 27 -6.35 20.19 2.77
CA ALA A 27 -6.90 20.35 1.42
C ALA A 27 -5.81 20.25 0.34
N LEU A 28 -4.64 20.87 0.55
CA LEU A 28 -3.49 20.76 -0.35
C LEU A 28 -2.99 19.32 -0.45
N ILE A 29 -2.89 18.60 0.66
CA ILE A 29 -2.50 17.19 0.69
C ILE A 29 -3.50 16.34 -0.08
N VAL A 30 -4.81 16.53 0.12
CA VAL A 30 -5.84 15.81 -0.64
C VAL A 30 -5.71 16.10 -2.14
N LEU A 31 -5.51 17.37 -2.53
CA LEU A 31 -5.30 17.73 -3.92
C LEU A 31 -4.05 17.04 -4.49
N TYR A 32 -2.94 17.04 -3.75
CA TYR A 32 -1.72 16.35 -4.13
C TYR A 32 -1.94 14.84 -4.32
N MET A 33 -2.66 14.20 -3.40
CA MET A 33 -3.00 12.77 -3.48
C MET A 33 -3.89 12.46 -4.69
N LEU A 34 -4.87 13.32 -5.00
CA LEU A 34 -5.73 13.17 -6.18
C LEU A 34 -4.93 13.33 -7.48
N CYS A 35 -4.02 14.30 -7.54
CA CYS A 35 -3.11 14.47 -8.67
C CYS A 35 -2.21 13.24 -8.84
N GLY A 36 -1.61 12.74 -7.75
CA GLY A 36 -0.82 11.52 -7.75
C GLY A 36 -1.61 10.32 -8.24
N ALA A 37 -2.83 10.11 -7.72
CA ALA A 37 -3.72 9.02 -8.15
C ALA A 37 -4.06 9.10 -9.64
N ALA A 38 -4.35 10.30 -10.16
CA ALA A 38 -4.62 10.49 -11.59
C ALA A 38 -3.40 10.17 -12.46
N VAL A 39 -2.20 10.63 -12.06
CA VAL A 39 -0.95 10.36 -12.77
C VAL A 39 -0.62 8.88 -12.77
N PHE A 40 -0.63 8.22 -11.62
CA PHE A 40 -0.36 6.79 -11.53
C PHE A 40 -1.43 5.97 -12.26
N SER A 41 -2.72 6.34 -12.16
CA SER A 41 -3.77 5.66 -12.91
C SER A 41 -3.62 5.83 -14.43
N ALA A 42 -3.13 6.97 -14.91
CA ALA A 42 -2.90 7.18 -16.33
C ALA A 42 -1.73 6.35 -16.85
N ILE A 43 -0.68 6.22 -16.04
CA ILE A 43 0.56 5.54 -16.44
C ILE A 43 0.47 4.02 -16.27
N GLU A 44 -0.07 3.52 -15.16
CA GLU A 44 0.03 2.10 -14.79
C GLU A 44 -1.14 1.24 -15.31
N ARG A 45 -2.31 1.85 -15.56
CA ARG A 45 -3.53 1.09 -15.89
C ARG A 45 -3.42 0.33 -17.21
N ALA A 46 -2.73 0.87 -18.21
CA ALA A 46 -2.55 0.16 -19.48
C ALA A 46 -1.65 -1.08 -19.32
N GLN A 47 -0.62 -0.99 -18.48
CA GLN A 47 0.31 -2.08 -18.17
C GLN A 47 -0.40 -3.16 -17.36
N GLU A 48 -1.22 -2.78 -16.39
CA GLU A 48 -2.05 -3.68 -15.61
C GLU A 48 -3.00 -4.50 -16.50
N CYS A 49 -3.71 -3.85 -17.43
CA CYS A 49 -4.61 -4.54 -18.36
C CYS A 49 -3.86 -5.54 -19.24
N ARG A 50 -2.70 -5.16 -19.80
CA ARG A 50 -1.88 -6.06 -20.62
C ARG A 50 -1.35 -7.25 -19.81
N ALA A 51 -0.90 -7.03 -18.58
CA ALA A 51 -0.45 -8.09 -17.71
C ALA A 51 -1.58 -9.08 -17.39
N LYS A 52 -2.80 -8.58 -17.16
CA LYS A 52 -4.01 -9.41 -16.95
C LYS A 52 -4.37 -10.25 -18.18
N GLU A 53 -4.31 -9.66 -19.37
CA GLU A 53 -4.57 -10.38 -20.63
C GLU A 53 -3.53 -11.49 -20.86
N GLN A 54 -2.24 -11.16 -20.77
CA GLN A 54 -1.15 -12.12 -20.91
C GLN A 54 -1.22 -13.25 -19.87
N TRP A 55 -1.64 -12.95 -18.64
CA TRP A 55 -1.87 -13.96 -17.61
C TRP A 55 -3.02 -14.90 -17.99
N GLY A 56 -4.14 -14.35 -18.48
CA GLY A 56 -5.28 -15.13 -18.95
C GLY A 56 -4.91 -16.06 -20.11
N GLU A 57 -4.14 -15.57 -21.08
CA GLU A 57 -3.65 -16.37 -22.21
C GLU A 57 -2.75 -17.52 -21.74
N LYS A 58 -1.82 -17.25 -20.82
CA LYS A 58 -0.96 -18.29 -20.22
C LYS A 58 -1.79 -19.37 -19.53
N LEU A 59 -2.83 -18.96 -18.79
CA LEU A 59 -3.71 -19.88 -18.08
C LEU A 59 -4.51 -20.76 -19.03
N LEU A 60 -5.09 -20.16 -20.08
CA LEU A 60 -5.84 -20.87 -21.12
C LEU A 60 -4.93 -21.86 -21.87
N ASN A 61 -3.76 -21.41 -22.29
CA ASN A 61 -2.80 -22.26 -23.01
C ASN A 61 -2.35 -23.44 -22.15
N PHE A 62 -2.06 -23.22 -20.86
CA PHE A 62 -1.71 -24.28 -19.93
C PHE A 62 -2.86 -25.28 -19.73
N SER A 63 -4.08 -24.79 -19.53
CA SER A 63 -5.29 -25.63 -19.40
C SER A 63 -5.50 -26.50 -20.64
N LEU A 64 -5.38 -25.93 -21.84
CA LEU A 64 -5.52 -26.67 -23.10
C LEU A 64 -4.39 -27.69 -23.31
N THR A 65 -3.14 -27.29 -23.05
CA THR A 65 -1.96 -28.16 -23.24
C THR A 65 -2.01 -29.39 -22.33
N HIS A 66 -2.55 -29.24 -21.12
CA HIS A 66 -2.62 -30.33 -20.14
C HIS A 66 -4.02 -30.94 -19.97
N ASN A 67 -4.99 -30.54 -20.80
CA ASN A 67 -6.38 -30.99 -20.74
C ASN A 67 -6.99 -30.87 -19.32
N LEU A 68 -6.70 -29.75 -18.65
CA LEU A 68 -7.21 -29.46 -17.31
C LEU A 68 -8.47 -28.59 -17.40
N SER A 69 -9.44 -28.83 -16.52
CA SER A 69 -10.57 -27.91 -16.42
C SER A 69 -10.08 -26.56 -15.89
N LEU A 70 -10.57 -25.49 -16.50
CA LEU A 70 -10.09 -24.14 -16.18
C LEU A 70 -10.54 -23.71 -14.77
N ASP A 71 -11.69 -24.19 -14.32
CA ASP A 71 -12.22 -23.91 -12.98
C ASP A 71 -11.43 -24.63 -11.88
N GLU A 72 -11.01 -25.89 -12.09
CA GLU A 72 -10.11 -26.58 -11.15
C GLU A 72 -8.75 -25.89 -11.08
N LEU A 73 -8.20 -25.47 -12.24
CA LEU A 73 -6.92 -24.76 -12.28
C LEU A 73 -6.99 -23.41 -11.56
N ARG A 74 -8.08 -22.66 -11.72
CA ARG A 74 -8.33 -21.42 -10.96
C ARG A 74 -8.49 -21.70 -9.46
N GLY A 75 -9.20 -22.77 -9.10
CA GLY A 75 -9.36 -23.21 -7.71
C GLY A 75 -8.00 -23.47 -7.06
N PHE A 76 -7.16 -24.26 -7.72
CA PHE A 76 -5.80 -24.55 -7.27
C PHE A 76 -4.93 -23.29 -7.14
N LEU A 77 -5.00 -22.37 -8.11
CA LEU A 77 -4.26 -21.11 -8.04
C LEU A 77 -4.71 -20.22 -6.88
N ARG A 78 -6.00 -20.22 -6.55
CA ARG A 78 -6.51 -19.50 -5.38
C ARG A 78 -5.97 -20.11 -4.09
N ASP A 79 -5.92 -21.43 -3.98
CA ASP A 79 -5.33 -22.11 -2.81
C ASP A 79 -3.82 -21.82 -2.70
N TYR A 80 -3.13 -21.74 -3.84
CA TYR A 80 -1.73 -21.32 -3.93
C TYR A 80 -1.53 -19.85 -3.48
N GLU A 81 -2.42 -18.93 -3.90
CA GLU A 81 -2.41 -17.53 -3.46
C GLU A 81 -2.61 -17.43 -1.93
N GLU A 82 -3.53 -18.21 -1.37
CA GLU A 82 -3.77 -18.28 0.08
C GLU A 82 -2.55 -18.80 0.84
N ALA A 83 -1.94 -19.89 0.37
CA ALA A 83 -0.70 -20.43 0.95
C ALA A 83 0.45 -19.41 0.89
N THR A 84 0.59 -18.70 -0.23
CA THR A 84 1.61 -17.66 -0.42
C THR A 84 1.36 -16.48 0.52
N ALA A 85 0.10 -16.05 0.68
CA ALA A 85 -0.30 -15.01 1.62
C ALA A 85 -0.01 -15.41 3.08
N ALA A 86 -0.15 -16.68 3.42
CA ALA A 86 0.27 -17.25 4.72
C ALA A 86 1.81 -17.32 4.88
N GLY A 87 2.58 -16.98 3.84
CA GLY A 87 4.04 -16.94 3.86
C GLY A 87 4.72 -18.25 3.51
N ILE A 88 3.98 -19.22 2.98
CA ILE A 88 4.51 -20.50 2.48
C ILE A 88 5.17 -20.26 1.12
N ARG A 89 6.42 -20.69 0.96
CA ARG A 89 7.17 -20.54 -0.30
C ARG A 89 7.45 -21.94 -0.87
N ILE A 90 7.15 -22.15 -2.15
CA ILE A 90 7.23 -23.48 -2.78
C ILE A 90 8.66 -23.85 -3.23
N GLY A 91 9.56 -22.88 -3.40
CA GLY A 91 10.95 -23.16 -3.82
C GLY A 91 11.88 -23.53 -2.66
N ASP A 92 13.01 -24.18 -2.99
CA ASP A 92 14.17 -24.49 -2.12
C ASP A 92 14.92 -23.25 -1.60
N SER A 93 14.21 -22.14 -1.38
CA SER A 93 14.79 -20.94 -0.81
C SER A 93 15.08 -21.12 0.66
N ARG A 94 16.18 -20.52 1.11
CA ARG A 94 16.53 -20.42 2.52
C ARG A 94 15.34 -19.93 3.36
N PRO A 95 15.10 -20.47 4.58
CA PRO A 95 13.97 -20.04 5.39
C PRO A 95 13.97 -18.52 5.61
N ARG A 96 12.83 -17.85 5.36
CA ARG A 96 12.70 -16.38 5.48
C ARG A 96 13.06 -15.85 6.87
N TRP A 97 12.78 -16.66 7.89
CA TRP A 97 13.00 -16.33 9.30
C TRP A 97 14.23 -17.03 9.89
N ASP A 98 15.24 -17.32 9.07
CA ASP A 98 16.57 -17.60 9.60
C ASP A 98 17.17 -16.34 10.27
N PHE A 99 18.29 -16.50 10.98
CA PHE A 99 18.87 -15.38 11.75
C PHE A 99 19.17 -14.15 10.87
N THR A 100 19.72 -14.36 9.67
CA THR A 100 20.04 -13.27 8.74
C THR A 100 18.78 -12.57 8.23
N GLY A 101 17.75 -13.33 7.86
CA GLY A 101 16.46 -12.78 7.43
C GLY A 101 15.74 -12.02 8.55
N ALA A 102 15.75 -12.56 9.77
CA ALA A 102 15.18 -11.89 10.94
C ALA A 102 15.95 -10.60 11.29
N PHE A 103 17.29 -10.61 11.23
CA PHE A 103 18.11 -9.43 11.48
C PHE A 103 17.84 -8.32 10.44
N TYR A 104 17.75 -8.68 9.16
CA TYR A 104 17.37 -7.74 8.10
C TYR A 104 15.98 -7.14 8.36
N PHE A 105 15.00 -7.97 8.72
CA PHE A 105 13.65 -7.51 9.04
C PHE A 105 13.63 -6.51 10.20
N VAL A 106 14.36 -6.76 11.28
CA VAL A 106 14.49 -5.77 12.38
C VAL A 106 15.09 -4.46 11.85
N GLY A 107 16.04 -4.53 10.92
CA GLY A 107 16.59 -3.35 10.24
C GLY A 107 15.55 -2.55 9.47
N THR A 108 14.58 -3.18 8.80
CA THR A 108 13.51 -2.46 8.08
C THR A 108 12.52 -1.79 9.04
N VAL A 109 12.28 -2.37 10.21
CA VAL A 109 11.44 -1.78 11.26
C VAL A 109 12.10 -0.53 11.83
N VAL A 110 13.37 -0.63 12.24
CA VAL A 110 14.12 0.50 12.85
C VAL A 110 14.32 1.64 11.86
N SER A 111 14.59 1.34 10.58
CA SER A 111 14.74 2.34 9.53
C SER A 111 13.43 2.94 9.04
N THR A 112 12.28 2.46 9.53
CA THR A 112 10.94 2.85 9.09
C THR A 112 10.62 2.55 7.62
N ILE A 113 11.41 1.69 6.97
CA ILE A 113 11.18 1.20 5.60
C ILE A 113 10.04 0.18 5.58
N GLY A 114 10.08 -0.77 6.52
CA GLY A 114 9.19 -1.94 6.56
C GLY A 114 7.88 -1.64 7.25
N LYS A 115 6.96 -1.01 6.53
CA LYS A 115 5.53 -1.03 6.81
C LYS A 115 4.79 -1.73 5.69
#